data_AF-A0A258H2M4-F1
#
_entry.id   AF-A0A258H2M4-F1
#
_cell.length_a   1.000
_cell.length_b   1.000
_cell.length_c   1.000
_cell.angle_alpha   90.00
_cell.angle_beta   90.00
_cell.angle_gamma   90.00
#
_symmetry.space_group_name_H-M   'P 1'
#
loop_
_entity.id
_entity.type
_entity.pdbx_description
1 polymer ?
#
loop_
_entity_poly.entity_id
_entity_poly.type
_entity_poly.pdbx_seq_one_letter_code
_entity_poly.pdbx_strand_id
1 'polypeptide(L)'
;RVDSPLRDVAGMLRSFDYAVGSLRGTSRAAAGAIDTASLDLDALALEAAREDWAREARAAFLDGYIAECGLDLREHRALLDAFELDKAVYEAMYEARNRPSWLPIPLAAVAYLVSAERAAKR
;
A
#
# COMPACT_ATOMS: atom_id res chain seq x y z
N ARG A 1 9.79 16.92 -18.79
CA ARG A 1 10.99 16.82 -17.91
C ARG A 1 11.16 15.34 -17.60
N VAL A 2 12.36 14.78 -17.72
CA VAL A 2 12.62 13.37 -17.43
C VAL A 2 12.69 13.17 -15.92
N ASP A 3 12.23 12.01 -15.44
CA ASP A 3 12.23 11.62 -14.02
C ASP A 3 12.72 10.16 -13.88
N SER A 4 12.95 9.71 -12.64
CA SER A 4 13.38 8.34 -12.34
C SER A 4 12.25 7.32 -12.57
N PRO A 5 12.50 6.19 -13.24
CA PRO A 5 11.54 5.08 -13.33
C PRO A 5 11.09 4.53 -11.97
N LEU A 6 11.92 4.69 -10.92
CA LEU A 6 11.55 4.29 -9.56
C LEU A 6 10.34 5.05 -9.02
N ARG A 7 10.07 6.27 -9.52
CA ARG A 7 8.86 7.01 -9.17
C ARG A 7 7.61 6.32 -9.74
N ASP A 8 7.69 5.78 -10.95
CA ASP A 8 6.58 5.04 -11.57
C ASP A 8 6.36 3.70 -10.86
N VAL A 9 7.44 3.00 -10.51
CA VAL A 9 7.40 1.77 -9.70
C VAL A 9 6.76 2.04 -8.33
N ALA A 10 7.19 3.10 -7.63
CA ALA A 10 6.55 3.53 -6.38
C ALA A 10 5.06 3.83 -6.57
N GLY A 11 4.69 4.43 -7.71
CA GLY A 11 3.32 4.64 -8.13
C GLY A 11 2.49 3.36 -8.15
N MET A 12 3.01 2.33 -8.83
CA MET A 12 2.35 1.04 -8.94
C MET A 12 2.25 0.31 -7.60
N LEU A 13 3.32 0.35 -6.77
CA LEU A 13 3.32 -0.23 -5.44
C LEU A 13 2.20 0.34 -4.56
N ARG A 14 2.06 1.67 -4.54
CA ARG A 14 0.95 2.35 -3.84
C ARG A 14 -0.42 1.96 -4.38
N SER A 15 -0.53 1.71 -5.69
CA SER A 15 -1.80 1.32 -6.31
C SER A 15 -2.34 -0.02 -5.78
N PHE A 16 -1.47 -0.97 -5.41
CA PHE A 16 -1.92 -2.23 -4.79
C PHE A 16 -2.52 -2.01 -3.41
N ASP A 17 -1.91 -1.13 -2.60
CA ASP A 17 -2.44 -0.77 -1.28
C ASP A 17 -3.81 -0.09 -1.40
N TYR A 18 -3.98 0.76 -2.42
CA TYR A 18 -5.27 1.39 -2.74
C TYR A 18 -6.30 0.41 -3.28
N ALA A 19 -5.90 -0.59 -4.07
CA ALA A 19 -6.82 -1.62 -4.55
C ALA A 19 -7.46 -2.35 -3.36
N VAL A 20 -6.66 -2.78 -2.39
CA VAL A 20 -7.15 -3.36 -1.13
C VAL A 20 -7.94 -2.36 -0.30
N GLY A 21 -7.42 -1.15 -0.10
CA GLY A 21 -8.08 -0.11 0.69
C GLY A 21 -9.46 0.27 0.16
N SER A 22 -9.66 0.24 -1.16
CA SER A 22 -10.96 0.53 -1.79
C SER A 22 -12.05 -0.49 -1.43
N LEU A 23 -11.66 -1.74 -1.13
CA LEU A 23 -12.58 -2.81 -0.75
C LEU A 23 -13.04 -2.73 0.72
N ARG A 24 -12.34 -1.97 1.57
CA ARG A 24 -12.76 -1.76 2.97
C ARG A 24 -14.09 -1.01 3.06
N GLY A 25 -14.28 -0.02 2.18
CA GLY A 25 -15.52 0.76 2.11
C GLY A 25 -16.71 -0.06 1.60
N THR A 26 -16.48 -0.98 0.66
CA THR A 26 -17.53 -1.86 0.13
C THR A 26 -17.93 -2.94 1.12
N SER A 27 -16.96 -3.55 1.82
CA SER A 27 -17.23 -4.53 2.88
C SER A 27 -18.04 -3.95 4.03
N ARG A 28 -17.74 -2.72 4.47
CA ARG A 28 -18.48 -2.06 5.55
C ARG A 28 -19.90 -1.62 5.13
N ALA A 29 -20.10 -1.27 3.86
CA ALA A 29 -21.43 -0.99 3.32
C ALA A 29 -22.28 -2.26 3.15
N ALA A 30 -21.65 -3.39 2.76
CA ALA A 30 -22.31 -4.69 2.66
C ALA A 30 -22.66 -5.29 4.03
N ALA A 31 -21.84 -5.03 5.06
CA ALA A 31 -22.04 -5.51 6.43
C ALA A 31 -23.11 -4.74 7.24
N GLY A 32 -23.90 -3.86 6.59
CA GLY A 32 -24.89 -2.97 7.21
C GLY A 32 -26.09 -3.63 7.92
N ALA A 33 -25.97 -4.85 8.45
CA ALA A 33 -27.05 -5.58 9.11
C ALA A 33 -26.61 -6.59 10.19
N ILE A 34 -25.36 -6.59 10.66
CA ILE A 34 -24.89 -7.58 11.66
C ILE A 34 -24.47 -6.89 12.97
N ASP A 35 -24.98 -7.43 14.08
CA ASP A 35 -24.76 -7.00 15.47
C ASP A 35 -23.26 -6.95 15.81
N THR A 36 -22.81 -5.78 16.29
CA THR A 36 -21.41 -5.39 16.52
C THR A 36 -20.72 -6.07 17.72
N ALA A 37 -21.32 -7.10 18.33
CA ALA A 37 -20.87 -7.68 19.59
C ALA A 37 -19.80 -8.78 19.45
N SER A 38 -19.63 -9.38 18.27
CA SER A 38 -18.50 -10.24 17.95
C SER A 38 -17.66 -9.56 16.88
N LEU A 39 -16.38 -9.31 17.14
CA LEU A 39 -15.41 -9.15 16.07
C LEU A 39 -15.53 -10.40 15.19
N ASP A 40 -16.17 -10.25 14.03
CA ASP A 40 -16.38 -11.33 13.09
C ASP A 40 -15.00 -11.85 12.66
N LEU A 41 -14.63 -13.02 13.18
CA LEU A 41 -13.32 -13.62 12.96
C LEU A 41 -13.06 -13.79 11.46
N ASP A 42 -14.13 -14.00 10.69
CA ASP A 42 -14.09 -14.10 9.23
C ASP A 42 -13.78 -12.75 8.57
N ALA A 43 -14.32 -11.65 9.12
CA ALA A 43 -14.01 -10.30 8.62
C ALA A 43 -12.55 -9.91 8.89
N LEU A 44 -12.00 -10.27 10.07
CA LEU A 44 -10.59 -10.07 10.38
C LEU A 44 -9.69 -10.94 9.49
N ALA A 45 -10.05 -12.20 9.28
CA ALA A 45 -9.32 -13.10 8.39
C ALA A 45 -9.34 -12.60 6.94
N LEU A 46 -10.47 -12.06 6.47
CA LEU A 46 -10.59 -11.47 5.15
C LEU A 46 -9.73 -10.21 4.99
N GLU A 47 -9.69 -9.34 5.99
CA GLU A 47 -8.81 -8.16 5.97
C GLU A 47 -7.33 -8.56 5.95
N ALA A 48 -6.93 -9.55 6.75
CA ALA A 48 -5.57 -10.09 6.73
C ALA A 48 -5.22 -10.69 5.37
N ALA A 49 -6.11 -11.50 4.78
CA ALA A 49 -5.91 -12.08 3.46
C ALA A 49 -5.76 -11.02 2.35
N ARG A 50 -6.47 -9.89 2.46
CA ARG A 50 -6.32 -8.76 1.53
C ARG A 50 -4.96 -8.07 1.69
N GLU A 51 -4.52 -7.84 2.92
CA GLU A 51 -3.19 -7.28 3.19
C GLU A 51 -2.07 -8.21 2.69
N ASP A 52 -2.22 -9.52 2.87
CA ASP A 52 -1.32 -10.54 2.32
C ASP A 52 -1.28 -10.50 0.80
N TRP A 53 -2.45 -10.43 0.15
CA TRP A 53 -2.51 -10.29 -1.30
C TRP A 53 -1.78 -9.04 -1.80
N ALA A 54 -1.95 -7.87 -1.16
CA ALA A 54 -1.23 -6.66 -1.59
C ALA A 54 0.29 -6.84 -1.44
N ARG A 55 0.74 -7.46 -0.35
CA ARG A 55 2.16 -7.75 -0.11
C ARG A 55 2.74 -8.66 -1.20
N GLU A 56 2.03 -9.74 -1.52
CA GLU A 56 2.42 -10.71 -2.55
C GLU A 56 2.41 -10.08 -3.94
N ALA A 57 1.37 -9.31 -4.29
CA ALA A 57 1.26 -8.62 -5.56
C ALA A 57 2.40 -7.61 -5.76
N ARG A 58 2.77 -6.87 -4.70
CA ARG A 58 3.90 -5.95 -4.72
C ARG A 58 5.23 -6.67 -4.93
N ALA A 59 5.43 -7.81 -4.28
CA ALA A 59 6.63 -8.62 -4.47
C ALA A 59 6.70 -9.18 -5.90
N ALA A 60 5.63 -9.80 -6.38
CA ALA A 60 5.54 -10.36 -7.73
C ALA A 60 5.74 -9.28 -8.83
N PHE A 61 5.19 -8.07 -8.62
CA PHE A 61 5.41 -6.95 -9.52
C PHE A 61 6.88 -6.54 -9.58
N LEU A 62 7.54 -6.39 -8.43
CA LEU A 62 8.97 -6.06 -8.39
C LEU A 62 9.82 -7.14 -9.05
N ASP A 63 9.54 -8.40 -8.77
CA ASP A 63 10.27 -9.54 -9.34
C ASP A 63 10.14 -9.56 -10.86
N GLY A 64 8.93 -9.37 -11.39
CA GLY A 64 8.69 -9.26 -12.83
C GLY A 64 9.37 -8.04 -13.45
N TYR A 65 9.31 -6.88 -12.78
CA TYR A 65 9.97 -5.66 -13.28
C TYR A 65 11.49 -5.82 -13.35
N ILE A 66 12.10 -6.40 -12.31
CA ILE A 66 13.55 -6.69 -12.25
C ILE A 66 13.95 -7.68 -13.35
N ALA A 67 13.16 -8.73 -13.54
CA ALA A 67 13.42 -9.74 -14.57
C ALA A 67 13.40 -9.14 -15.98
N GLU A 68 12.49 -8.22 -16.26
CA GLU A 68 12.36 -7.57 -17.57
C GLU A 68 13.41 -6.49 -17.81
N CYS A 69 13.65 -5.61 -16.82
CA CYS A 69 14.56 -4.47 -17.00
C CYS A 69 16.04 -4.81 -16.79
N GLY A 70 16.34 -5.98 -16.19
CA GLY A 70 17.69 -6.45 -15.92
C GLY A 70 18.43 -5.68 -14.82
N LEU A 71 17.72 -4.85 -14.04
CA LEU A 71 18.27 -4.08 -12.92
C LEU A 71 17.62 -4.55 -11.61
N ASP A 72 18.43 -4.93 -10.62
CA ASP A 72 17.90 -5.25 -9.31
C ASP A 72 17.50 -3.97 -8.56
N LEU A 73 16.21 -3.62 -8.65
CA LEU A 73 15.65 -2.45 -7.97
C LEU A 73 15.77 -2.53 -6.44
N ARG A 74 16.07 -3.70 -5.87
CA ARG A 74 16.30 -3.87 -4.43
C ARG A 74 17.63 -3.23 -4.00
N GLU A 75 18.61 -3.10 -4.90
CA GLU A 75 19.84 -2.32 -4.63
C GLU A 75 19.57 -0.82 -4.49
N HIS A 76 18.41 -0.36 -4.98
CA HIS A 76 17.97 1.04 -4.89
C HIS A 76 16.84 1.22 -3.88
N ARG A 77 16.70 0.31 -2.90
CA ARG A 77 15.54 0.28 -1.99
C ARG A 77 15.35 1.56 -1.21
N ALA A 78 16.42 2.20 -0.77
CA ALA A 78 16.35 3.49 -0.07
C ALA A 78 15.71 4.59 -0.94
N LEU A 79 16.08 4.66 -2.23
CA LEU A 79 15.52 5.65 -3.16
C LEU A 79 14.07 5.31 -3.55
N LEU A 80 13.77 4.03 -3.75
CA LEU A 80 12.41 3.59 -4.04
C LEU A 80 11.48 3.81 -2.84
N ASP A 81 11.94 3.54 -1.61
CA ASP A 81 11.21 3.89 -0.38
C ASP A 81 10.97 5.40 -0.27
N ALA A 82 11.96 6.23 -0.65
CA ALA A 82 11.80 7.68 -0.63
C ALA A 82 10.72 8.17 -1.61
N PHE A 83 10.69 7.64 -2.84
CA PHE A 83 9.62 7.96 -3.80
C PHE A 83 8.26 7.44 -3.35
N GLU A 84 8.21 6.26 -2.73
CA GLU A 84 6.97 5.71 -2.19
C GLU A 84 6.44 6.56 -1.02
N LEU A 85 7.34 7.03 -0.15
CA LEU A 85 7.01 7.90 0.97
C LEU A 85 6.53 9.29 0.50
N ASP A 86 7.21 9.89 -0.48
CA ASP A 86 6.80 11.16 -1.10
C ASP A 86 5.37 11.06 -1.65
N LYS A 87 5.09 9.98 -2.39
CA LYS A 87 3.75 9.70 -2.90
C LYS A 87 2.72 9.48 -1.78
N ALA A 88 3.06 8.72 -0.75
CA ALA A 88 2.17 8.46 0.38
C ALA A 88 1.85 9.73 1.18
N VAL A 89 2.80 10.66 1.34
CA VAL A 89 2.58 11.97 1.99
C VAL A 89 1.66 12.84 1.14
N TYR A 90 1.89 12.92 -0.17
CA TYR A 90 1.00 13.60 -1.10
C TYR A 90 -0.43 13.04 -1.02
N GLU A 91 -0.56 11.71 -1.05
CA GLU A 91 -1.84 11.01 -0.92
C GLU A 91 -2.53 11.32 0.42
N ALA A 92 -1.82 11.27 1.54
CA ALA A 92 -2.39 11.61 2.85
C ALA A 92 -2.98 13.03 2.87
N MET A 93 -2.25 14.00 2.31
CA MET A 93 -2.72 15.37 2.17
C MET A 93 -3.93 15.48 1.24
N TYR A 94 -4.00 14.67 0.18
CA TYR A 94 -5.10 14.66 -0.77
C TYR A 94 -6.35 14.01 -0.16
N GLU A 95 -6.23 12.81 0.43
CA GLU A 95 -7.36 12.08 1.01
C GLU A 95 -7.94 12.81 2.22
N ALA A 96 -7.11 13.41 3.06
CA ALA A 96 -7.58 14.23 4.18
C ALA A 96 -8.53 15.35 3.75
N ARG A 97 -8.36 15.88 2.52
CA ARG A 97 -9.19 16.96 1.97
C ARG A 97 -10.38 16.46 1.18
N ASN A 98 -10.23 15.37 0.42
CA ASN A 98 -11.20 14.97 -0.60
C ASN A 98 -11.98 13.71 -0.23
N ARG A 99 -11.38 12.77 0.51
CA ARG A 99 -12.00 11.50 0.91
C ARG A 99 -11.48 11.07 2.29
N PRO A 100 -11.91 11.72 3.38
CA PRO A 100 -11.35 11.46 4.71
C PRO A 100 -11.44 9.99 5.16
N SER A 101 -12.42 9.23 4.68
CA SER A 101 -12.54 7.79 4.96
C SER A 101 -11.43 6.93 4.34
N TRP A 102 -10.70 7.46 3.34
CA TRP A 102 -9.58 6.78 2.67
C TRP A 102 -8.22 7.12 3.29
N LEU A 103 -8.17 8.14 4.16
CA LEU A 103 -6.95 8.59 4.84
C LEU A 103 -6.15 7.48 5.55
N PRO A 104 -6.76 6.43 6.14
CA PRO A 104 -6.00 5.34 6.74
C PRO A 104 -5.05 4.62 5.76
N ILE A 105 -5.36 4.60 4.45
CA ILE A 105 -4.56 3.91 3.44
C ILE A 105 -3.15 4.54 3.31
N PRO A 106 -2.99 5.84 3.01
CA PRO A 106 -1.67 6.46 2.96
C PRO A 106 -0.98 6.57 4.32
N LEU A 107 -1.72 6.73 5.43
CA LEU A 107 -1.10 6.78 6.75
C LEU A 107 -0.45 5.45 7.16
N ALA A 108 -1.10 4.31 6.86
CA ALA A 108 -0.51 3.01 7.11
C ALA A 108 0.81 2.82 6.35
N ALA A 109 0.87 3.29 5.11
CA ALA A 109 2.08 3.23 4.29
C ALA A 109 3.20 4.14 4.80
N VAL A 110 2.88 5.38 5.20
CA VAL A 110 3.84 6.27 5.86
C VAL A 110 4.42 5.60 7.11
N ALA A 111 3.55 5.06 7.98
CA ALA A 111 3.95 4.39 9.21
C ALA A 111 4.88 3.18 8.93
N TYR A 112 4.55 2.37 7.92
CA TYR A 112 5.40 1.25 7.51
C TYR A 112 6.75 1.71 6.96
N LEU A 113 6.76 2.70 6.06
CA LEU A 113 7.98 3.17 5.37
C LEU A 113 8.99 3.84 6.33
N VAL A 114 8.52 4.44 7.42
CA VAL A 114 9.38 5.04 8.46
C VAL A 114 9.69 4.08 9.61
N SER A 115 9.11 2.87 9.61
CA SER A 115 9.31 1.89 10.68
C SER A 115 10.77 1.41 10.76
N ALA A 116 11.21 1.03 11.96
CA ALA A 116 12.52 0.42 12.17
C ALA A 116 12.67 -0.90 11.40
N GLU A 117 11.59 -1.68 11.29
CA GLU A 117 11.55 -2.91 10.49
C GLU A 117 11.90 -2.61 9.03
N ARG A 118 11.32 -1.56 8.45
CA ARG A 118 11.60 -1.19 7.07
C ARG A 118 13.00 -0.63 6.90
N ALA A 119 13.44 0.21 7.83
CA ALA A 119 14.78 0.78 7.81
C ALA A 119 15.88 -0.30 7.81
N ALA A 120 15.67 -1.41 8.55
CA ALA A 120 16.61 -2.53 8.59
C ALA A 120 16.66 -3.37 7.30
N LYS A 121 15.72 -3.16 6.36
CA LYS A 121 15.60 -3.89 5.08
C LYS A 121 16.03 -3.05 3.86
N ARG A 122 16.61 -1.88 4.08
CA ARG A 122 17.19 -1.02 3.04
C ARG A 122 18.65 -1.35 2.83
#